data_AF-A0A166JNI8-F1
#
_entry.id   AF-A0A166JNI8-F1
#
_cell.length_a   1.000
_cell.length_b   1.000
_cell.length_c   1.000
_cell.angle_alpha   90.00
_cell.angle_beta   90.00
_cell.angle_gamma   90.00
#
_symmetry.space_group_name_H-M   'P 1'
#
loop_
_entity.id
_entity.type
_entity.pdbx_description
1 polymer ?
#
loop_
_entity_poly.entity_id
_entity_poly.type
_entity_poly.pdbx_seq_one_letter_code
_entity_poly.pdbx_strand_id
1 'polypeptide(L)'
;MVAQLASFVLASVLYATAASASASSDNGACAQMQKICQNGIDDNATNPWSVEACLFGASCFAGSRPVDAFLTAVYEAKNPGYTCFDGYPESKTEPRVSTAVFNAISTDKKTVTQQNFIDGFYKTLDSTQGPYPTDDSTVIGYYNRLTSWTSYCNGNIPMGSFIDYFQYSSTVNSVYCSKKRDAAVAVVSKEPSCQAMFAKCVGDVNDHVFSESSCTLCATCFDGPKPVAAFLAALSKQMGHTSAVLTALTQKRLTQDLFEDWTHADDENNDSPTLSEQNFIDAWYSELESAGGPYPNSTDVVVEYYDRIAAWAGFCDEGIPYNNTADYFQFSPTVNGTDSS
;
A
#
# COMPACT_ATOMS: atom_id res chain seq x y z
N MET A 1 -19.79 -62.58 -27.46
CA MET A 1 -20.12 -61.20 -27.06
C MET A 1 -19.45 -60.95 -25.71
N VAL A 2 -18.31 -60.25 -25.72
CA VAL A 2 -17.56 -59.92 -24.51
C VAL A 2 -17.83 -58.44 -24.23
N ALA A 3 -18.46 -58.15 -23.10
CA ALA A 3 -18.82 -56.80 -22.69
C ALA A 3 -17.58 -56.10 -22.09
N GLN A 4 -17.17 -55.01 -22.73
CA GLN A 4 -16.07 -54.16 -22.30
C GLN A 4 -16.63 -53.14 -21.28
N LEU A 5 -16.30 -53.34 -20.01
CA LEU A 5 -16.54 -52.38 -18.93
C LEU A 5 -15.49 -51.27 -19.03
N ALA A 6 -15.90 -50.09 -19.52
CA ALA A 6 -15.09 -48.88 -19.48
C ALA A 6 -15.15 -48.28 -18.07
N SER A 7 -14.07 -48.44 -17.31
CA SER A 7 -13.84 -47.69 -16.07
C SER A 7 -13.43 -46.26 -16.42
N PHE A 8 -14.35 -45.31 -16.25
CA PHE A 8 -14.02 -43.89 -16.17
C PHE A 8 -13.44 -43.60 -14.78
N VAL A 9 -12.12 -43.41 -14.71
CA VAL A 9 -11.46 -42.83 -13.55
C VAL A 9 -11.60 -41.31 -13.66
N LEU A 10 -12.51 -40.73 -12.87
CA LEU A 10 -12.52 -39.29 -12.60
C LEU A 10 -11.30 -38.96 -11.75
N ALA A 11 -10.23 -38.48 -12.40
CA ALA A 11 -9.12 -37.86 -11.70
C ALA A 11 -9.56 -36.45 -11.24
N SER A 12 -10.02 -36.35 -10.00
CA SER A 12 -10.22 -35.07 -9.32
C SER A 12 -8.84 -34.47 -9.03
N VAL A 13 -8.34 -33.64 -9.94
CA VAL A 13 -7.13 -32.84 -9.68
C VAL A 13 -7.54 -31.71 -8.73
N LEU A 14 -7.27 -31.90 -7.43
CA LEU A 14 -7.31 -30.83 -6.44
C LEU A 14 -6.11 -29.91 -6.70
N TYR A 15 -6.31 -28.87 -7.51
CA TYR A 15 -5.39 -27.74 -7.53
C TYR A 15 -5.65 -26.92 -6.27
N ALA A 16 -4.78 -27.06 -5.27
CA ALA A 16 -4.71 -26.13 -4.16
C ALA A 16 -4.03 -24.84 -4.68
N THR A 17 -4.81 -23.95 -5.30
CA THR A 17 -4.35 -22.58 -5.57
C THR A 17 -4.38 -21.80 -4.26
N ALA A 18 -3.29 -21.09 -3.98
CA ALA A 18 -3.05 -20.38 -2.74
C ALA A 18 -4.00 -19.18 -2.55
N ALA A 19 -5.25 -19.43 -2.16
CA ALA A 19 -6.11 -18.44 -1.56
C ALA A 19 -5.95 -18.54 -0.04
N SER A 20 -5.04 -17.76 0.55
CA SER A 20 -4.88 -17.67 2.01
C SER A 20 -5.97 -16.76 2.62
N ALA A 21 -7.23 -17.15 2.47
CA ALA A 21 -8.28 -16.84 3.43
C ALA A 21 -8.36 -18.02 4.41
N SER A 22 -8.74 -17.81 5.67
CA SER A 22 -8.94 -18.90 6.62
C SER A 22 -9.88 -19.96 6.02
N ALA A 23 -9.33 -21.10 5.59
CA ALA A 23 -9.94 -22.02 4.63
C ALA A 23 -11.30 -22.60 5.06
N SER A 24 -11.72 -22.42 6.33
CA SER A 24 -13.00 -22.90 6.83
C SER A 24 -14.17 -21.92 6.64
N SER A 25 -13.95 -20.60 6.67
CA SER A 25 -15.05 -19.62 6.66
C SER A 25 -15.35 -19.03 5.28
N ASP A 26 -14.35 -19.00 4.39
CA ASP A 26 -14.52 -18.58 2.99
C ASP A 26 -15.39 -19.55 2.19
N ASN A 27 -15.37 -20.85 2.55
CA ASN A 27 -16.14 -21.90 1.89
C ASN A 27 -15.91 -21.97 0.35
N GLY A 28 -14.74 -21.52 -0.11
CA GLY A 28 -14.38 -21.50 -1.53
C GLY A 28 -14.94 -20.30 -2.31
N ALA A 29 -15.55 -19.33 -1.64
CA ALA A 29 -16.07 -18.12 -2.28
C ALA A 29 -14.97 -17.34 -3.01
N CYS A 30 -13.77 -17.22 -2.43
CA CYS A 30 -12.66 -16.53 -3.08
C CYS A 30 -12.08 -17.30 -4.27
N ALA A 31 -12.03 -18.65 -4.19
CA ALA A 31 -11.66 -19.47 -5.34
C ALA A 31 -12.70 -19.34 -6.48
N GLN A 32 -13.98 -19.24 -6.13
CA GLN A 32 -15.03 -18.98 -7.09
C GLN A 32 -14.92 -17.57 -7.68
N MET A 33 -14.59 -16.57 -6.87
CA MET A 33 -14.37 -15.20 -7.32
C MET A 33 -13.21 -15.10 -8.31
N GLN A 34 -12.11 -15.81 -8.03
CA GLN A 34 -10.97 -15.98 -8.94
C GLN A 34 -11.43 -16.62 -10.26
N LYS A 35 -12.27 -17.65 -10.22
CA LYS A 35 -12.81 -18.30 -11.42
C LYS A 35 -13.73 -17.40 -12.24
N ILE A 36 -14.58 -16.60 -11.59
CA ILE A 36 -15.44 -15.62 -12.28
C ILE A 36 -14.56 -14.56 -12.94
N CYS A 37 -13.54 -14.05 -12.24
CA CYS A 37 -12.55 -13.13 -12.80
C CYS A 37 -11.85 -13.72 -14.02
N GLN A 38 -11.31 -14.94 -13.93
CA GLN A 38 -10.66 -15.65 -15.03
C GLN A 38 -11.56 -15.72 -16.27
N ASN A 39 -12.85 -16.02 -16.11
CA ASN A 39 -13.77 -16.11 -17.23
C ASN A 39 -14.16 -14.73 -17.81
N GLY A 40 -13.95 -13.66 -17.05
CA GLY A 40 -14.30 -12.29 -17.44
C GLY A 40 -13.19 -11.52 -18.17
N ILE A 41 -11.97 -12.06 -18.22
CA ILE A 41 -10.80 -11.37 -18.79
C ILE A 41 -10.13 -12.20 -19.91
N ASP A 42 -9.28 -11.55 -20.71
CA ASP A 42 -8.51 -12.23 -21.77
C ASP A 42 -7.39 -13.13 -21.24
N ASP A 43 -6.75 -13.90 -22.13
CA ASP A 43 -5.71 -14.89 -21.76
C ASP A 43 -4.44 -14.26 -21.19
N ASN A 44 -4.17 -12.99 -21.48
CA ASN A 44 -3.04 -12.26 -20.91
C ASN A 44 -3.40 -11.58 -19.58
N ALA A 45 -4.64 -11.78 -19.10
CA ALA A 45 -5.20 -11.13 -17.93
C ALA A 45 -5.11 -9.58 -17.98
N THR A 46 -5.18 -8.99 -19.18
CA THR A 46 -5.07 -7.53 -19.31
C THR A 46 -6.33 -6.82 -18.82
N ASN A 47 -6.14 -5.67 -18.16
CA ASN A 47 -7.21 -4.86 -17.59
C ASN A 47 -8.16 -5.64 -16.67
N PRO A 48 -7.63 -6.38 -15.67
CA PRO A 48 -8.43 -7.21 -14.78
C PRO A 48 -9.42 -6.35 -13.96
N TRP A 49 -9.06 -5.09 -13.72
CA TRP A 49 -9.86 -4.12 -12.97
C TRP A 49 -11.12 -3.64 -13.70
N SER A 50 -11.33 -4.05 -14.96
CA SER A 50 -12.59 -3.88 -15.67
C SER A 50 -13.70 -4.85 -15.22
N VAL A 51 -13.35 -5.89 -14.46
CA VAL A 51 -14.27 -6.94 -14.00
C VAL A 51 -14.41 -6.89 -12.49
N GLU A 52 -15.63 -6.68 -11.98
CA GLU A 52 -15.93 -6.59 -10.53
C GLU A 52 -15.39 -7.80 -9.75
N ALA A 53 -15.53 -9.01 -10.31
CA ALA A 53 -15.01 -10.23 -9.70
C ALA A 53 -13.50 -10.21 -9.48
N CYS A 54 -12.71 -9.54 -10.32
CA CYS A 54 -11.28 -9.43 -10.11
C CYS A 54 -10.95 -8.53 -8.91
N LEU A 55 -11.72 -7.47 -8.67
CA LEU A 55 -11.55 -6.59 -7.51
C LEU A 55 -11.90 -7.34 -6.22
N PHE A 56 -13.05 -8.00 -6.19
CA PHE A 56 -13.46 -8.79 -5.03
C PHE A 56 -12.54 -9.99 -4.82
N GLY A 57 -12.08 -10.63 -5.89
CA GLY A 57 -11.12 -11.74 -5.81
C GLY A 57 -9.76 -11.29 -5.27
N ALA A 58 -9.23 -10.17 -5.74
CA ALA A 58 -7.96 -9.64 -5.25
C ALA A 58 -8.03 -9.23 -3.76
N SER A 59 -9.18 -8.76 -3.28
CA SER A 59 -9.38 -8.44 -1.87
C SER A 59 -9.31 -9.66 -0.93
N CYS A 60 -9.59 -10.86 -1.45
CA CYS A 60 -9.53 -12.10 -0.70
C CYS A 60 -8.11 -12.48 -0.30
N PHE A 61 -7.15 -12.21 -1.18
CA PHE A 61 -5.77 -12.64 -1.02
C PHE A 61 -5.11 -11.86 0.12
N ALA A 62 -4.44 -12.60 1.00
CA ALA A 62 -3.69 -12.06 2.12
C ALA A 62 -2.19 -12.15 1.84
N GLY A 63 -1.38 -11.66 2.79
CA GLY A 63 0.06 -11.62 2.65
C GLY A 63 0.56 -10.25 2.20
N SER A 64 1.82 -10.20 1.81
CA SER A 64 2.51 -8.94 1.56
C SER A 64 2.22 -8.29 0.22
N ARG A 65 1.80 -9.08 -0.77
CA ARG A 65 1.48 -8.63 -2.14
C ARG A 65 0.14 -9.23 -2.57
N PRO A 66 -0.97 -8.88 -1.89
CA PRO A 66 -2.23 -9.59 -2.03
C PRO A 66 -2.82 -9.48 -3.45
N VAL A 67 -2.73 -8.31 -4.06
CA VAL A 67 -3.29 -8.05 -5.40
C VAL A 67 -2.45 -8.75 -6.49
N ASP A 68 -1.12 -8.66 -6.43
CA ASP A 68 -0.24 -9.35 -7.39
C ASP A 68 -0.32 -10.88 -7.25
N ALA A 69 -0.44 -11.39 -6.03
CA ALA A 69 -0.65 -12.81 -5.79
C ALA A 69 -1.97 -13.31 -6.42
N PHE A 70 -3.02 -12.50 -6.37
CA PHE A 70 -4.27 -12.80 -7.06
C PHE A 70 -4.10 -12.79 -8.58
N LEU A 71 -3.45 -11.77 -9.15
CA LEU A 71 -3.21 -11.68 -10.59
C LEU A 71 -2.38 -12.86 -11.10
N THR A 72 -1.35 -13.26 -10.34
CA THR A 72 -0.56 -14.46 -10.60
C THR A 72 -1.45 -15.70 -10.65
N ALA A 73 -2.30 -15.91 -9.62
CA ALA A 73 -3.18 -17.07 -9.56
C ALA A 73 -4.24 -17.08 -10.69
N VAL A 74 -4.72 -15.91 -11.13
CA VAL A 74 -5.61 -15.79 -12.29
C VAL A 74 -4.87 -16.15 -13.58
N TYR A 75 -3.68 -15.60 -13.78
CA TYR A 75 -2.87 -15.81 -14.97
C TYR A 75 -2.44 -17.27 -15.14
N GLU A 76 -1.94 -17.91 -14.07
CA GLU A 76 -1.54 -19.32 -14.07
C GLU A 76 -2.70 -20.26 -14.41
N ALA A 77 -3.90 -19.96 -13.93
CA ALA A 77 -5.07 -20.75 -14.22
C ALA A 77 -5.53 -20.63 -15.69
N LYS A 78 -5.34 -19.47 -16.33
CA LYS A 78 -5.63 -19.29 -17.76
C LYS A 78 -4.56 -19.90 -18.66
N ASN A 79 -3.32 -19.95 -18.19
CA ASN A 79 -2.16 -20.39 -18.97
C ASN A 79 -1.50 -21.63 -18.33
N PRO A 80 -2.20 -22.79 -18.29
CA PRO A 80 -1.66 -23.99 -17.69
C PRO A 80 -0.42 -24.45 -18.47
N GLY A 81 0.73 -24.49 -17.80
CA GLY A 81 2.03 -24.84 -18.39
C GLY A 81 2.94 -23.65 -18.70
N TYR A 82 2.48 -22.43 -18.45
CA TYR A 82 3.35 -21.26 -18.44
C TYR A 82 4.33 -21.34 -17.26
N THR A 83 5.61 -21.07 -17.52
CA THR A 83 6.65 -21.03 -16.49
C THR A 83 6.99 -19.58 -16.18
N CYS A 84 7.30 -19.27 -14.92
CA CYS A 84 7.51 -17.93 -14.35
C CYS A 84 8.60 -17.03 -14.99
N PHE A 85 9.21 -17.41 -16.11
CA PHE A 85 10.33 -16.70 -16.73
C PHE A 85 9.95 -15.45 -17.53
N ASP A 86 8.70 -15.35 -17.98
CA ASP A 86 8.24 -14.27 -18.86
C ASP A 86 7.49 -13.15 -18.08
N GLY A 87 7.52 -13.19 -16.75
CA GLY A 87 6.86 -12.23 -15.87
C GLY A 87 5.36 -12.50 -15.70
N TYR A 88 4.85 -12.24 -14.49
CA TYR A 88 3.42 -12.24 -14.20
C TYR A 88 2.87 -10.81 -14.33
N PRO A 89 1.56 -10.64 -14.60
CA PRO A 89 0.94 -9.32 -14.55
C PRO A 89 1.14 -8.68 -13.18
N GLU A 90 1.64 -7.44 -13.16
CA GLU A 90 1.81 -6.66 -11.95
C GLU A 90 0.70 -5.62 -11.85
N SER A 91 0.12 -5.45 -10.66
CA SER A 91 -0.98 -4.52 -10.44
C SER A 91 -0.61 -3.08 -10.79
N LYS A 92 0.67 -2.72 -10.66
CA LYS A 92 1.19 -1.38 -10.99
C LYS A 92 1.16 -1.08 -12.49
N THR A 93 1.26 -2.10 -13.35
CA THR A 93 1.25 -1.95 -14.81
C THR A 93 -0.14 -2.07 -15.43
N GLU A 94 -1.12 -2.56 -14.67
CA GLU A 94 -2.50 -2.69 -15.16
C GLU A 94 -3.23 -1.34 -15.25
N PRO A 95 -4.17 -1.17 -16.19
CA PRO A 95 -5.04 0.00 -16.22
C PRO A 95 -5.80 0.17 -14.89
N ARG A 96 -5.77 1.38 -14.33
CA ARG A 96 -6.45 1.72 -13.07
C ARG A 96 -7.94 1.35 -13.10
N VAL A 97 -8.50 1.00 -11.94
CA VAL A 97 -9.96 0.83 -11.77
C VAL A 97 -10.69 2.06 -12.32
N SER A 98 -11.54 1.85 -13.31
CA SER A 98 -12.26 2.94 -13.97
C SER A 98 -13.36 3.53 -13.07
N THR A 99 -13.73 4.79 -13.31
CA THR A 99 -14.89 5.43 -12.66
C THR A 99 -16.18 4.62 -12.87
N ALA A 100 -16.33 3.97 -14.03
CA ALA A 100 -17.51 3.18 -14.33
C ALA A 100 -17.63 1.95 -13.40
N VAL A 101 -16.52 1.22 -13.21
CA VAL A 101 -16.46 0.07 -12.30
C VAL A 101 -16.63 0.52 -10.85
N PHE A 102 -15.95 1.60 -10.45
CA PHE A 102 -16.14 2.18 -9.12
C PHE A 102 -17.60 2.55 -8.84
N ASN A 103 -18.27 3.22 -9.79
CA ASN A 103 -19.68 3.62 -9.68
C ASN A 103 -20.65 2.44 -9.71
N ALA A 104 -20.24 1.28 -10.23
CA ALA A 104 -21.05 0.07 -10.19
C ALA A 104 -21.09 -0.55 -8.78
N ILE A 105 -20.05 -0.31 -7.97
CA ILE A 105 -19.94 -0.74 -6.58
C ILE A 105 -20.49 0.35 -5.64
N SER A 106 -20.11 1.61 -5.85
CA SER A 106 -20.47 2.75 -4.99
C SER A 106 -21.89 3.27 -5.26
N THR A 107 -22.75 3.26 -4.24
CA THR A 107 -24.13 3.80 -4.36
C THR A 107 -24.15 5.32 -4.54
N ASP A 108 -23.24 6.04 -3.86
CA ASP A 108 -23.18 7.51 -3.88
C ASP A 108 -22.21 8.07 -4.94
N LYS A 109 -21.49 7.19 -5.65
CA LYS A 109 -20.46 7.51 -6.65
C LYS A 109 -19.29 8.32 -6.10
N LYS A 110 -19.09 8.30 -4.79
CA LYS A 110 -18.02 9.03 -4.09
C LYS A 110 -17.18 8.12 -3.23
N THR A 111 -17.83 7.19 -2.52
CA THR A 111 -17.17 6.30 -1.58
C THR A 111 -17.70 4.87 -1.71
N VAL A 112 -16.86 3.88 -1.40
CA VAL A 112 -17.28 2.50 -1.20
C VAL A 112 -17.46 2.31 0.29
N THR A 113 -18.70 2.02 0.71
CA THR A 113 -19.03 1.63 2.09
C THR A 113 -18.78 0.14 2.30
N GLN A 114 -18.72 -0.32 3.56
CA GLN A 114 -18.70 -1.75 3.87
C GLN A 114 -19.88 -2.49 3.22
N GLN A 115 -21.09 -1.91 3.28
CA GLN A 115 -22.27 -2.53 2.69
C GLN A 115 -22.19 -2.61 1.16
N ASN A 116 -21.66 -1.56 0.50
CA ASN A 116 -21.44 -1.61 -0.95
C ASN A 116 -20.50 -2.74 -1.35
N PHE A 117 -19.44 -2.94 -0.57
CA PHE A 117 -18.49 -4.01 -0.80
C PHE A 117 -19.13 -5.40 -0.60
N ILE A 118 -19.88 -5.59 0.49
CA ILE A 118 -20.61 -6.83 0.78
C ILE A 118 -21.63 -7.13 -0.33
N ASP A 119 -22.47 -6.16 -0.69
CA ASP A 119 -23.50 -6.32 -1.71
C ASP A 119 -22.88 -6.67 -3.07
N GLY A 120 -21.80 -6.00 -3.46
CA GLY A 120 -21.08 -6.29 -4.70
C GLY A 120 -20.44 -7.68 -4.71
N PHE A 121 -19.83 -8.09 -3.59
CA PHE A 121 -19.24 -9.42 -3.43
C PHE A 121 -20.29 -10.52 -3.61
N TYR A 122 -21.41 -10.44 -2.88
CA TYR A 122 -22.48 -11.43 -2.96
C TYR A 122 -23.22 -11.40 -4.31
N LYS A 123 -23.50 -10.22 -4.85
CA LYS A 123 -24.07 -10.08 -6.21
C LYS A 123 -23.22 -10.76 -7.27
N THR A 124 -21.89 -10.70 -7.13
CA THR A 124 -20.98 -11.39 -8.06
C THR A 124 -21.09 -12.90 -7.93
N LEU A 125 -21.13 -13.44 -6.71
CA LEU A 125 -21.29 -14.89 -6.47
C LEU A 125 -22.67 -15.42 -6.88
N ASP A 126 -23.72 -14.59 -6.78
CA ASP A 126 -25.07 -14.96 -7.22
C ASP A 126 -25.11 -15.31 -8.71
N SER A 127 -24.22 -14.71 -9.53
CA SER A 127 -24.11 -15.04 -10.96
C SER A 127 -23.73 -16.51 -11.22
N THR A 128 -23.14 -17.19 -10.23
CA THR A 128 -22.76 -18.60 -10.30
C THR A 128 -23.40 -19.47 -9.24
N GLN A 129 -24.36 -18.94 -8.46
CA GLN A 129 -25.00 -19.62 -7.33
C GLN A 129 -24.02 -20.06 -6.23
N GLY A 130 -23.04 -19.21 -5.92
CA GLY A 130 -22.03 -19.47 -4.90
C GLY A 130 -20.84 -20.31 -5.39
N PRO A 131 -20.08 -20.93 -4.48
CA PRO A 131 -20.29 -21.01 -3.03
C PRO A 131 -20.22 -19.67 -2.31
N TYR A 132 -20.97 -19.56 -1.22
CA TYR A 132 -21.00 -18.37 -0.35
C TYR A 132 -20.14 -18.61 0.88
N PRO A 133 -19.47 -17.56 1.42
CA PRO A 133 -18.88 -17.62 2.75
C PRO A 133 -19.90 -18.11 3.77
N THR A 134 -19.45 -18.84 4.79
CA THR A 134 -20.37 -19.32 5.85
C THR A 134 -20.85 -18.20 6.77
N ASP A 135 -20.15 -17.06 6.78
CA ASP A 135 -20.44 -15.91 7.64
C ASP A 135 -19.95 -14.61 7.00
N ASP A 136 -20.77 -13.55 7.10
CA ASP A 136 -20.49 -12.22 6.55
C ASP A 136 -19.23 -11.57 7.14
N SER A 137 -18.81 -11.94 8.35
CA SER A 137 -17.55 -11.48 8.95
C SER A 137 -16.34 -11.80 8.08
N THR A 138 -16.42 -12.83 7.23
CA THR A 138 -15.36 -13.15 6.27
C THR A 138 -15.23 -12.04 5.22
N VAL A 139 -16.34 -11.62 4.62
CA VAL A 139 -16.36 -10.54 3.61
C VAL A 139 -16.05 -9.18 4.25
N ILE A 140 -16.53 -8.95 5.47
CA ILE A 140 -16.15 -7.79 6.28
C ILE A 140 -14.63 -7.77 6.52
N GLY A 141 -14.01 -8.93 6.76
CA GLY A 141 -12.56 -9.07 6.88
C GLY A 141 -11.80 -8.61 5.63
N TYR A 142 -12.32 -8.91 4.44
CA TYR A 142 -11.76 -8.45 3.16
C TYR A 142 -11.86 -6.92 3.03
N TYR A 143 -13.04 -6.35 3.32
CA TYR A 143 -13.21 -4.89 3.34
C TYR A 143 -12.30 -4.21 4.38
N ASN A 144 -12.12 -4.83 5.55
CA ASN A 144 -11.25 -4.33 6.61
C ASN A 144 -9.78 -4.27 6.18
N ARG A 145 -9.35 -5.18 5.30
CA ARG A 145 -8.01 -5.13 4.70
C ARG A 145 -7.84 -3.91 3.80
N LEU A 146 -8.84 -3.62 2.96
CA LEU A 146 -8.85 -2.43 2.11
C LEU A 146 -8.85 -1.16 2.96
N THR A 147 -9.73 -1.06 3.96
CA THR A 147 -9.79 0.13 4.83
C THR A 147 -8.53 0.31 5.67
N SER A 148 -7.90 -0.79 6.10
CA SER A 148 -6.61 -0.74 6.82
C SER A 148 -5.50 -0.19 5.93
N TRP A 149 -5.37 -0.70 4.71
CA TRP A 149 -4.34 -0.22 3.76
C TRP A 149 -4.60 1.24 3.34
N THR A 150 -5.85 1.56 3.00
CA THR A 150 -6.25 2.92 2.58
C THR A 150 -6.36 3.90 3.73
N SER A 151 -6.16 3.47 4.98
CA SER A 151 -6.22 4.33 6.17
C SER A 151 -7.60 4.91 6.51
N TYR A 152 -8.67 4.27 6.04
CA TYR A 152 -10.07 4.58 6.37
C TYR A 152 -10.65 3.56 7.34
N CYS A 153 -9.93 3.26 8.44
CA CYS A 153 -10.36 2.29 9.45
C CYS A 153 -11.81 2.58 9.93
N ASN A 154 -12.73 1.65 9.68
CA ASN A 154 -14.19 1.77 9.95
C ASN A 154 -14.94 2.87 9.16
N GLY A 155 -14.30 3.45 8.13
CA GLY A 155 -14.86 4.48 7.27
C GLY A 155 -15.21 3.98 5.87
N ASN A 156 -15.72 4.89 5.05
CA ASN A 156 -15.97 4.66 3.63
C ASN A 156 -14.71 5.02 2.84
N ILE A 157 -14.34 4.20 1.86
CA ILE A 157 -13.12 4.41 1.07
C ILE A 157 -13.44 5.34 -0.11
N PRO A 158 -12.84 6.53 -0.22
CA PRO A 158 -13.00 7.39 -1.39
C PRO A 158 -12.42 6.76 -2.65
N MET A 159 -12.90 7.18 -3.82
CA MET A 159 -12.49 6.64 -5.11
C MET A 159 -10.96 6.59 -5.30
N GLY A 160 -10.23 7.66 -5.01
CA GLY A 160 -8.77 7.70 -5.17
C GLY A 160 -8.08 6.55 -4.45
N SER A 161 -8.33 6.43 -3.15
CA SER A 161 -7.73 5.40 -2.30
C SER A 161 -8.18 3.99 -2.66
N PHE A 162 -9.43 3.81 -3.09
CA PHE A 162 -9.91 2.52 -3.58
C PHE A 162 -9.14 2.07 -4.83
N ILE A 163 -8.93 2.99 -5.78
CA ILE A 163 -8.14 2.71 -6.99
C ILE A 163 -6.68 2.44 -6.63
N ASP A 164 -6.10 3.24 -5.73
CA ASP A 164 -4.71 3.09 -5.29
C ASP A 164 -4.45 1.73 -4.64
N TYR A 165 -5.41 1.19 -3.88
CA TYR A 165 -5.27 -0.16 -3.31
C TYR A 165 -5.04 -1.21 -4.40
N PHE A 166 -5.85 -1.22 -5.47
CA PHE A 166 -5.70 -2.20 -6.54
C PHE A 166 -4.53 -1.94 -7.47
N GLN A 167 -3.96 -0.73 -7.47
CA GLN A 167 -2.79 -0.40 -8.27
C GLN A 167 -1.48 -0.69 -7.51
N TYR A 168 -1.40 -0.29 -6.24
CA TYR A 168 -0.14 -0.12 -5.50
C TYR A 168 -0.04 -0.94 -4.22
N SER A 169 -1.11 -1.61 -3.75
CA SER A 169 -1.02 -2.36 -2.49
C SER A 169 -0.02 -3.52 -2.53
N SER A 170 0.37 -3.96 -3.72
CA SER A 170 1.38 -5.00 -3.92
C SER A 170 2.76 -4.47 -4.31
N THR A 171 2.91 -3.16 -4.55
CA THR A 171 4.23 -2.54 -4.68
C THR A 171 4.80 -2.28 -3.29
N VAL A 172 3.95 -1.87 -2.35
CA VAL A 172 4.34 -1.65 -0.96
C VAL A 172 4.58 -2.99 -0.27
N ASN A 173 5.83 -3.27 0.10
CA ASN A 173 6.14 -4.48 0.83
C ASN A 173 5.78 -4.27 2.30
N SER A 174 4.59 -4.70 2.72
CA SER A 174 4.27 -4.72 4.16
C SER A 174 5.05 -5.81 4.93
N VAL A 175 5.94 -6.55 4.25
CA VAL A 175 6.94 -7.38 4.91
C VAL A 175 7.92 -6.47 5.62
N TYR A 176 7.75 -6.41 6.94
CA TYR A 176 8.83 -6.15 7.88
C TYR A 176 10.16 -6.70 7.33
N CYS A 177 11.09 -5.81 6.94
CA CYS A 177 12.50 -6.15 6.99
C CYS A 177 12.78 -6.70 8.39
N SER A 178 13.36 -7.90 8.46
CA SER A 178 13.36 -8.82 9.59
C SER A 178 14.21 -8.38 10.80
N LYS A 179 14.43 -7.09 10.99
CA LYS A 179 14.94 -6.57 12.26
C LYS A 179 13.75 -6.33 13.17
N LYS A 180 13.54 -7.25 14.13
CA LYS A 180 12.77 -6.95 15.35
C LYS A 180 13.34 -5.66 15.94
N ARG A 181 12.68 -4.53 15.72
CA ARG A 181 12.80 -3.38 16.61
C ARG A 181 11.70 -3.54 17.62
N ASP A 182 12.08 -3.71 18.88
CA ASP A 182 11.14 -3.66 19.98
C ASP A 182 10.32 -2.38 19.86
N ALA A 183 9.03 -2.45 20.20
CA ALA A 183 8.11 -1.32 20.25
C ALA A 183 8.56 -0.33 21.35
N ALA A 184 9.66 0.36 21.09
CA ALA A 184 10.13 1.46 21.90
C ALA A 184 9.18 2.64 21.67
N VAL A 185 8.84 3.32 22.76
CA VAL A 185 8.17 4.62 22.73
C VAL A 185 8.91 5.48 21.72
N ALA A 186 8.20 5.95 20.70
CA ALA A 186 8.82 6.70 19.64
C ALA A 186 9.29 8.05 20.19
N VAL A 187 10.61 8.21 20.28
CA VAL A 187 11.30 9.44 20.69
C VAL A 187 12.02 9.97 19.46
N VAL A 188 12.19 11.28 19.36
CA VAL A 188 13.17 11.90 18.43
C VAL A 188 14.46 11.09 18.52
N SER A 189 15.05 10.70 17.38
CA SER A 189 16.32 9.99 17.37
C SER A 189 17.33 10.69 18.29
N LYS A 190 18.12 9.91 19.01
CA LYS A 190 19.17 10.46 19.88
C LYS A 190 20.32 11.08 19.07
N GLU A 191 20.32 10.89 17.75
CA GLU A 191 21.28 11.49 16.84
C GLU A 191 21.22 13.03 16.92
N PRO A 192 22.35 13.71 17.25
CA PRO A 192 22.39 15.16 17.34
C PRO A 192 21.97 15.89 16.06
N SER A 193 22.20 15.29 14.89
CA SER A 193 21.76 15.82 13.60
C SER A 193 20.24 15.92 13.51
N CYS A 194 19.52 14.86 13.88
CA CYS A 194 18.07 14.83 13.92
C CYS A 194 17.48 15.80 14.96
N GLN A 195 18.17 16.01 16.09
CA GLN A 195 17.76 17.01 17.07
C GLN A 195 17.88 18.44 16.52
N ALA A 196 18.94 18.73 15.77
CA ALA A 196 19.12 20.03 15.12
C ALA A 196 18.05 20.27 14.04
N MET A 197 17.78 19.27 13.18
CA MET A 197 16.68 19.35 12.21
C MET A 197 15.32 19.55 12.88
N PHE A 198 15.06 18.85 13.98
CA PHE A 198 13.82 19.00 14.72
C PHE A 198 13.68 20.41 15.32
N ALA A 199 14.75 20.96 15.88
CA ALA A 199 14.76 22.33 16.40
C ALA A 199 14.52 23.36 15.28
N LYS A 200 15.13 23.16 14.11
CA LYS A 200 14.87 23.99 12.92
C LYS A 200 13.41 23.89 12.49
N CYS A 201 12.87 22.68 12.35
CA CYS A 201 11.46 22.46 12.01
C CYS A 201 10.52 23.16 13.01
N VAL A 202 10.77 23.07 14.32
CA VAL A 202 9.96 23.78 15.33
C VAL A 202 9.97 25.30 15.11
N GLY A 203 11.07 25.86 14.58
CA GLY A 203 11.17 27.28 14.23
C GLY A 203 10.52 27.66 12.90
N ASP A 204 10.57 26.77 11.91
CA ASP A 204 10.06 27.01 10.55
C ASP A 204 8.57 26.68 10.41
N VAL A 205 8.06 25.73 11.20
CA VAL A 205 6.72 25.15 11.02
C VAL A 205 5.62 26.21 11.14
N ASN A 206 4.78 26.24 10.12
CA ASN A 206 3.53 27.00 10.07
C ASN A 206 2.33 26.04 10.20
N ASP A 207 1.19 26.36 9.59
CA ASP A 207 0.01 25.50 9.55
C ASP A 207 0.16 24.26 8.63
N HIS A 208 1.32 24.09 7.96
CA HIS A 208 1.59 23.04 6.99
C HIS A 208 2.92 22.35 7.22
N VAL A 209 2.93 21.37 8.12
CA VAL A 209 4.16 20.67 8.54
C VAL A 209 4.96 20.09 7.36
N PHE A 210 4.30 19.45 6.39
CA PHE A 210 5.00 18.82 5.26
C PHE A 210 5.28 19.74 4.07
N SER A 211 5.00 21.04 4.20
CA SER A 211 5.41 22.05 3.22
C SER A 211 6.78 22.65 3.54
N GLU A 212 7.33 22.36 4.73
CA GLU A 212 8.64 22.82 5.15
C GLU A 212 9.67 21.69 5.02
N SER A 213 10.77 21.94 4.30
CA SER A 213 11.84 20.97 4.04
C SER A 213 12.39 20.38 5.34
N SER A 214 12.76 21.25 6.30
CA SER A 214 13.21 20.90 7.64
C SER A 214 12.28 19.92 8.35
N CYS A 215 10.97 20.15 8.28
CA CYS A 215 9.99 19.29 8.94
C CYS A 215 9.79 17.96 8.24
N THR A 216 9.68 17.95 6.91
CA THR A 216 9.45 16.71 6.16
C THR A 216 10.66 15.78 6.27
N LEU A 217 11.88 16.32 6.10
CA LEU A 217 13.12 15.56 6.27
C LEU A 217 13.35 15.16 7.73
N CYS A 218 12.98 15.99 8.71
CA CYS A 218 13.04 15.60 10.12
C CYS A 218 12.05 14.49 10.47
N ALA A 219 10.92 14.36 9.77
CA ALA A 219 9.96 13.29 10.03
C ALA A 219 10.55 11.88 9.79
N THR A 220 11.57 11.78 8.95
CA THR A 220 12.25 10.51 8.60
C THR A 220 13.22 10.08 9.70
N CYS A 221 13.75 11.03 10.48
CA CYS A 221 14.66 10.83 11.60
C CYS A 221 14.07 10.08 12.80
N PHE A 222 12.75 9.90 12.86
CA PHE A 222 12.11 9.28 14.01
C PHE A 222 12.17 7.77 13.92
N ASP A 223 12.46 7.11 15.04
CA ASP A 223 12.47 5.64 15.08
C ASP A 223 11.12 5.04 15.46
N GLY A 224 10.97 3.76 15.16
CA GLY A 224 9.80 2.96 15.51
C GLY A 224 8.92 2.62 14.32
N PRO A 225 7.79 1.93 14.56
CA PRO A 225 6.93 1.43 13.49
C PRO A 225 6.18 2.54 12.74
N LYS A 226 6.09 3.74 13.33
CA LYS A 226 5.37 4.90 12.75
C LYS A 226 6.18 6.20 12.92
N PRO A 227 7.29 6.37 12.19
CA PRO A 227 8.19 7.52 12.32
C PRO A 227 7.48 8.86 12.22
N VAL A 228 6.68 9.03 11.17
CA VAL A 228 5.99 10.28 10.88
C VAL A 228 4.91 10.59 11.94
N ALA A 229 4.23 9.56 12.48
CA ALA A 229 3.28 9.76 13.58
C ALA A 229 3.97 10.25 14.85
N ALA A 230 5.12 9.65 15.16
CA ALA A 230 5.93 10.01 16.31
C ALA A 230 6.48 11.44 16.21
N PHE A 231 6.93 11.81 15.01
CA PHE A 231 7.35 13.15 14.69
C PHE A 231 6.24 14.17 14.95
N LEU A 232 5.05 13.96 14.38
CA LEU A 232 3.92 14.88 14.55
C LEU A 232 3.49 15.00 16.02
N ALA A 233 3.52 13.90 16.77
CA ALA A 233 3.24 13.91 18.20
C ALA A 233 4.28 14.72 18.99
N ALA A 234 5.57 14.56 18.68
CA ALA A 234 6.65 15.32 19.30
C ALA A 234 6.56 16.81 18.96
N LEU A 235 6.28 17.14 17.70
CA LEU A 235 6.12 18.51 17.20
C LEU A 235 4.93 19.20 17.87
N SER A 236 3.77 18.55 17.89
CA SER A 236 2.55 19.04 18.56
C SER A 236 2.80 19.38 20.03
N LYS A 237 3.59 18.55 20.73
CA LYS A 237 3.99 18.79 22.12
C LYS A 237 4.90 20.02 22.27
N GLN A 238 5.86 20.22 21.37
CA GLN A 238 6.76 21.39 21.42
C GLN A 238 6.04 22.70 21.11
N MET A 239 5.09 22.68 20.18
CA MET A 239 4.28 23.85 19.82
C MET A 239 3.26 24.24 20.91
N GLY A 240 3.17 23.48 22.01
CA GLY A 240 2.26 23.79 23.12
C GLY A 240 0.77 23.59 22.79
N HIS A 241 0.45 22.84 21.73
CA HIS A 241 -0.94 22.54 21.38
C HIS A 241 -1.54 21.58 22.43
N THR A 242 -2.49 22.08 23.22
CA THR A 242 -3.11 21.33 24.33
C THR A 242 -4.38 20.56 23.93
N SER A 243 -4.86 20.64 22.68
CA SER A 243 -6.16 20.02 22.33
C SER A 243 -6.36 19.49 20.89
N ALA A 244 -5.45 19.74 19.94
CA ALA A 244 -5.48 19.08 18.64
C ALA A 244 -4.09 18.50 18.33
N VAL A 245 -3.98 17.18 18.43
CA VAL A 245 -2.76 16.46 18.03
C VAL A 245 -2.62 16.61 16.52
N LEU A 246 -1.46 17.08 16.07
CA LEU A 246 -1.15 17.09 14.63
C LEU A 246 -1.24 15.65 14.12
N THR A 247 -2.05 15.42 13.10
CA THR A 247 -2.14 14.12 12.44
C THR A 247 -1.77 14.29 10.97
N ALA A 248 -1.16 13.28 10.36
CA ALA A 248 -0.74 13.40 8.97
C ALA A 248 -1.92 13.66 8.02
N LEU A 249 -3.11 13.13 8.34
CA LEU A 249 -4.34 13.37 7.58
C LEU A 249 -4.89 14.80 7.70
N THR A 250 -4.54 15.54 8.75
CA THR A 250 -4.92 16.94 8.90
C THR A 250 -3.87 17.91 8.36
N GLN A 251 -2.68 17.42 8.00
CA GLN A 251 -1.65 18.22 7.36
C GLN A 251 -1.87 18.26 5.84
N LYS A 252 -1.40 19.35 5.22
CA LYS A 252 -1.24 19.35 3.76
C LYS A 252 -0.19 18.30 3.39
N ARG A 253 -0.43 17.67 2.24
CA ARG A 253 0.51 16.73 1.62
C ARG A 253 1.82 17.44 1.28
N LEU A 254 2.93 16.69 1.22
CA LEU A 254 4.20 17.16 0.64
C LEU A 254 3.90 17.86 -0.69
N THR A 255 4.39 19.08 -0.86
CA THR A 255 4.18 19.85 -2.09
C THR A 255 5.05 19.32 -3.22
N GLN A 256 4.57 19.47 -4.44
CA GLN A 256 5.34 19.09 -5.62
C GLN A 256 6.60 19.95 -5.76
N ASP A 257 6.51 21.26 -5.55
CA ASP A 257 7.65 22.17 -5.57
C ASP A 257 8.77 21.72 -4.62
N LEU A 258 8.44 21.34 -3.38
CA LEU A 258 9.44 20.88 -2.40
C LEU A 258 10.07 19.54 -2.83
N PHE A 259 9.30 18.66 -3.45
CA PHE A 259 9.82 17.41 -4.00
C PHE A 259 10.73 17.66 -5.22
N GLU A 260 10.37 18.60 -6.08
CA GLU A 260 11.16 19.02 -7.25
C GLU A 260 12.48 19.65 -6.81
N ASP A 261 12.49 20.44 -5.73
CA ASP A 261 13.70 20.99 -5.11
C ASP A 261 14.67 19.89 -4.65
N TRP A 262 14.16 18.80 -4.06
CA TRP A 262 15.00 17.66 -3.63
C TRP A 262 15.52 16.83 -4.80
N THR A 263 14.73 16.73 -5.86
CA THR A 263 15.02 15.86 -7.00
C THR A 263 15.81 16.56 -8.10
N HIS A 264 16.05 17.87 -7.97
CA HIS A 264 16.65 18.72 -9.01
C HIS A 264 15.89 18.59 -10.34
N ALA A 265 14.56 18.60 -10.25
CA ALA A 265 13.68 18.45 -11.41
C ALA A 265 13.74 19.61 -12.41
N ASP A 266 14.40 20.71 -12.05
CA ASP A 266 14.65 21.87 -12.88
C ASP A 266 15.73 21.63 -13.96
N ASP A 267 16.41 20.48 -13.94
CA ASP A 267 17.23 20.04 -15.07
C ASP A 267 16.32 19.70 -16.26
N GLU A 268 16.45 20.47 -17.35
CA GLU A 268 15.65 20.39 -18.59
C GLU A 268 15.57 18.98 -19.22
N ASN A 269 16.33 18.00 -18.70
CA ASN A 269 16.39 16.63 -19.18
C ASN A 269 15.64 15.61 -18.30
N ASN A 270 14.96 16.03 -17.22
CA ASN A 270 14.31 15.13 -16.27
C ASN A 270 12.77 15.16 -16.38
N ASP A 271 12.23 14.49 -17.39
CA ASP A 271 10.77 14.44 -17.67
C ASP A 271 9.95 13.74 -16.56
N SER A 272 10.58 13.10 -15.58
CA SER A 272 9.89 12.41 -14.47
C SER A 272 10.80 12.32 -13.25
N PRO A 273 10.90 13.39 -12.44
CA PRO A 273 11.75 13.38 -11.27
C PRO A 273 11.31 12.30 -10.28
N THR A 274 12.28 11.50 -9.86
CA THR A 274 12.11 10.50 -8.80
C THR A 274 13.10 10.79 -7.68
N LEU A 275 12.70 10.56 -6.44
CA LEU A 275 13.57 10.68 -5.28
C LEU A 275 14.52 9.48 -5.22
N SER A 276 15.72 9.66 -5.77
CA SER A 276 16.82 8.71 -5.60
C SER A 276 17.41 8.80 -4.18
N GLU A 277 18.16 7.77 -3.79
CA GLU A 277 18.92 7.77 -2.53
C GLU A 277 19.84 9.00 -2.44
N GLN A 278 20.58 9.29 -3.52
CA GLN A 278 21.52 10.40 -3.56
C GLN A 278 20.82 11.76 -3.43
N ASN A 279 19.71 11.96 -4.15
CA ASN A 279 18.90 13.17 -4.03
C ASN A 279 18.38 13.38 -2.60
N PHE A 280 17.93 12.30 -1.95
CA PHE A 280 17.50 12.37 -0.55
C PHE A 280 18.64 12.72 0.39
N ILE A 281 19.81 12.11 0.22
CA ILE A 281 21.02 12.39 1.00
C ILE A 281 21.41 13.87 0.85
N ASP A 282 21.45 14.39 -0.37
CA ASP A 282 21.84 15.76 -0.67
C ASP A 282 20.85 16.77 -0.06
N ALA A 283 19.54 16.53 -0.23
CA ALA A 283 18.50 17.33 0.39
C ALA A 283 18.61 17.33 1.93
N TRP A 284 18.82 16.16 2.54
CA TRP A 284 18.93 16.02 3.98
C TRP A 284 20.16 16.74 4.55
N TYR A 285 21.32 16.61 3.90
CA TYR A 285 22.55 17.29 4.34
C TYR A 285 22.50 18.80 4.12
N SER A 286 21.92 19.26 3.01
CA SER A 286 21.69 20.69 2.75
C SER A 286 20.80 21.31 3.83
N GLU A 287 19.72 20.62 4.18
CA GLU A 287 18.80 21.07 5.22
C GLU A 287 19.47 21.08 6.61
N LEU A 288 20.25 20.04 6.93
CA LEU A 288 20.99 19.95 8.19
C LEU A 288 22.04 21.07 8.32
N GLU A 289 22.75 21.39 7.24
CA GLU A 289 23.70 22.50 7.21
C GLU A 289 23.00 23.83 7.53
N SER A 290 21.83 24.06 6.93
CA SER A 290 21.01 25.23 7.21
C SER A 290 20.49 25.28 8.66
N ALA A 291 20.32 24.11 9.30
CA ALA A 291 19.95 23.98 10.71
C ALA A 291 21.14 24.23 11.66
N GLY A 292 22.37 24.35 11.15
CA GLY A 292 23.58 24.44 11.96
C GLY A 292 23.85 23.20 12.81
N GLY A 293 23.32 22.04 12.39
CA GLY A 293 23.46 20.79 13.12
C GLY A 293 24.79 20.08 12.84
N PRO A 294 25.27 19.24 13.77
CA PRO A 294 26.42 18.39 13.50
C PRO A 294 26.05 17.29 12.50
N TYR A 295 26.95 16.97 11.57
CA TYR A 295 26.78 15.84 10.67
C TYR A 295 26.74 14.49 11.43
N PRO A 296 25.90 13.52 11.01
CA PRO A 296 25.95 12.17 11.54
C PRO A 296 27.35 11.54 11.33
N ASN A 297 27.69 10.57 12.17
CA ASN A 297 29.00 9.91 12.12
C ASN A 297 29.19 9.03 10.86
N SER A 298 28.11 8.68 10.16
CA SER A 298 28.11 7.96 8.89
C SER A 298 26.92 8.38 8.05
N THR A 299 27.10 8.43 6.73
CA THR A 299 26.02 8.60 5.76
C THR A 299 25.02 7.43 5.80
N ASP A 300 25.43 6.26 6.27
CA ASP A 300 24.54 5.09 6.43
C ASP A 300 23.30 5.39 7.29
N VAL A 301 23.41 6.35 8.22
CA VAL A 301 22.28 6.80 9.04
C VAL A 301 21.19 7.43 8.18
N VAL A 302 21.59 8.26 7.21
CA VAL A 302 20.68 8.94 6.28
C VAL A 302 20.14 7.96 5.23
N VAL A 303 20.98 7.03 4.77
CA VAL A 303 20.57 5.91 3.90
C VAL A 303 19.46 5.09 4.57
N GLU A 304 19.57 4.78 5.87
CA GLU A 304 18.52 4.05 6.59
C GLU A 304 17.18 4.81 6.62
N TYR A 305 17.20 6.14 6.61
CA TYR A 305 15.99 6.95 6.51
C TYR A 305 15.36 6.84 5.12
N TYR A 306 16.18 6.90 4.06
CA TYR A 306 15.73 6.69 2.69
C TYR A 306 15.16 5.29 2.49
N ASP A 307 15.90 4.25 2.89
CA ASP A 307 15.51 2.84 2.78
C ASP A 307 14.13 2.57 3.39
N ARG A 308 13.80 3.28 4.48
CA ARG A 308 12.51 3.15 5.14
C ARG A 308 11.37 3.71 4.29
N ILE A 309 11.59 4.85 3.64
CA ILE A 309 10.62 5.47 2.72
C ILE A 309 10.49 4.57 1.48
N ALA A 310 11.61 4.15 0.90
CA ALA A 310 11.69 3.28 -0.27
C ALA A 310 10.96 1.95 -0.02
N ALA A 311 11.23 1.29 1.11
CA ALA A 311 10.58 0.04 1.50
C ALA A 311 9.06 0.22 1.71
N TRP A 312 8.65 1.30 2.38
CA TRP A 312 7.23 1.59 2.58
C TRP A 312 6.53 1.89 1.24
N ALA A 313 7.18 2.64 0.35
CA ALA A 313 6.66 3.04 -0.94
C ALA A 313 6.66 1.90 -1.97
N GLY A 314 7.52 0.90 -1.79
CA GLY A 314 7.69 -0.21 -2.74
C GLY A 314 8.74 0.01 -3.83
N PHE A 315 9.73 0.88 -3.58
CA PHE A 315 10.74 1.33 -4.55
C PHE A 315 12.16 1.11 -3.98
N CYS A 316 12.52 -0.12 -3.63
CA CYS A 316 13.81 -0.41 -2.98
C CYS A 316 15.02 -0.28 -3.92
N ASP A 317 14.83 -0.47 -5.22
CA ASP A 317 15.90 -0.51 -6.23
C ASP A 317 15.79 0.62 -7.28
N GLU A 318 14.83 1.52 -7.11
CA GLU A 318 14.51 2.60 -8.06
C GLU A 318 14.12 3.88 -7.32
N GLY A 319 14.20 5.03 -8.00
CA GLY A 319 13.80 6.29 -7.40
C GLY A 319 12.30 6.34 -7.10
N ILE A 320 11.93 6.99 -6.00
CA ILE A 320 10.54 7.03 -5.53
C ILE A 320 9.79 8.18 -6.23
N PRO A 321 8.70 7.92 -6.97
CA PRO A 321 7.91 8.99 -7.58
C PRO A 321 7.29 9.94 -6.53
N TYR A 322 6.95 11.16 -6.96
CA TYR A 322 6.33 12.18 -6.10
C TYR A 322 5.12 11.64 -5.32
N ASN A 323 4.18 10.99 -6.01
CA ASN A 323 2.95 10.52 -5.36
C ASN A 323 3.26 9.56 -4.21
N ASN A 324 4.15 8.60 -4.42
CA ASN A 324 4.52 7.61 -3.41
C ASN A 324 5.31 8.22 -2.24
N THR A 325 6.21 9.17 -2.52
CA THR A 325 6.94 9.92 -1.48
C THR A 325 5.98 10.75 -0.64
N ALA A 326 5.04 11.44 -1.28
CA ALA A 326 4.04 12.24 -0.59
C ALA A 326 3.04 11.38 0.20
N ASP A 327 2.70 10.19 -0.32
CA ASP A 327 1.88 9.20 0.38
C ASP A 327 2.57 8.66 1.63
N TYR A 328 3.90 8.48 1.60
CA TYR A 328 4.65 8.06 2.80
C TYR A 328 4.41 9.03 3.96
N PHE A 329 4.55 10.34 3.74
CA PHE A 329 4.34 11.32 4.79
C PHE A 329 2.88 11.44 5.22
N GLN A 330 1.93 11.24 4.30
CA GLN A 330 0.50 11.38 4.59
C GLN A 330 -0.12 10.13 5.25
N PHE A 331 0.31 8.93 4.84
CA PHE A 331 -0.36 7.66 5.15
C PHE A 331 0.50 6.62 5.88
N SER A 332 1.83 6.75 5.94
CA SER A 332 2.63 5.83 6.78
C SER A 332 2.23 5.83 8.26
N PRO A 333 1.74 6.93 8.87
CA PRO A 333 1.23 6.93 10.26
C PRO A 333 0.00 6.07 10.50
N THR A 334 -0.80 5.84 9.47
CA THR A 334 -2.14 5.27 9.60
C THR A 334 -2.17 3.78 9.32
N VAL A 335 -1.19 3.25 8.57
CA VAL A 335 -1.00 1.81 8.40
C VAL A 335 -0.55 1.20 9.73
N ASN A 336 -1.35 0.29 10.29
CA ASN A 336 -0.88 -0.55 11.38
C ASN A 336 0.03 -1.61 10.77
N GLY A 337 1.34 -1.48 10.97
CA GLY A 337 2.25 -2.61 10.83
C GLY A 337 1.69 -3.73 11.70
N THR A 338 1.20 -4.81 11.09
CA THR A 338 0.83 -5.98 11.86
C THR A 338 2.13 -6.52 12.44
N ASP A 339 2.41 -6.16 13.69
CA ASP A 339 3.34 -6.88 14.53
C ASP A 339 2.81 -8.32 14.55
N SER A 340 3.38 -9.16 13.68
CA SER A 340 3.10 -10.59 13.67
C SER A 340 3.83 -11.14 14.88
N SER A 341 3.13 -11.09 16.02
CA SER A 341 3.49 -11.77 17.26
C SER A 341 3.58 -13.27 17.06
#